data_AF-A0A660RLF3-F1
#
_entry.id   AF-A0A660RLF3-F1
#
_cell.length_a   1.000
_cell.length_b   1.000
_cell.length_c   1.000
_cell.angle_alpha   90.00
_cell.angle_beta   90.00
_cell.angle_gamma   90.00
#
_symmetry.space_group_name_H-M   'P 1'
#
loop_
_entity.id
_entity.type
_entity.pdbx_description
1 polymer ?
#
loop_
_entity_poly.entity_id
_entity_poly.type
_entity_poly.pdbx_seq_one_letter_code
_entity_poly.pdbx_strand_id
1 'polypeptide(L)' 'GIRPQLINIKTKKLITDFLIIKRENTLHILNTISPGFTSAFAFAKYVVDSYVK' A
#
# COMPACT_ATOMS: atom_id res chain seq x y z
N GLY A 1 -18.48 -8.53 -3.38
CA GLY A 1 -17.55 -8.76 -2.25
C GLY A 1 -17.38 -7.48 -1.47
N ILE A 2 -17.09 -7.55 -0.17
CA ILE A 2 -16.77 -6.37 0.66
C ILE A 2 -15.30 -6.01 0.45
N ARG A 3 -15.01 -4.72 0.21
CA ARG A 3 -13.64 -4.19 0.10
C ARG A 3 -13.20 -3.65 1.46
N PRO A 4 -12.46 -4.40 2.30
CA PRO A 4 -11.80 -3.81 3.46
C PRO A 4 -10.85 -2.69 3.00
N GLN A 5 -11.19 -1.45 3.33
CA GLN A 5 -10.39 -0.26 3.03
C GLN A 5 -9.80 0.33 4.29
N LEU A 6 -8.58 0.85 4.18
CA LEU A 6 -7.94 1.57 5.27
C LEU A 6 -8.59 2.95 5.45
N ILE A 7 -8.93 3.30 6.69
CA ILE A 7 -9.41 4.63 7.07
C ILE A 7 -8.32 5.39 7.82
N ASN A 8 -8.09 6.65 7.44
CA ASN A 8 -7.28 7.55 8.24
C ASN A 8 -8.15 8.15 9.34
N ILE A 9 -7.93 7.75 10.58
CA ILE A 9 -8.72 8.18 11.75
C ILE A 9 -8.56 9.67 12.08
N LYS A 10 -7.44 10.30 11.69
CA LYS A 10 -7.20 11.73 11.94
C LYS A 10 -8.00 12.59 10.96
N THR A 11 -7.99 12.21 9.69
CA THR A 11 -8.70 12.96 8.62
C THR A 11 -10.13 12.48 8.41
N LYS A 12 -10.50 11.32 8.98
CA LYS A 12 -11.76 10.61 8.75
C LYS A 12 -12.04 10.31 7.27
N LYS A 13 -10.98 10.04 6.49
CA LYS A 13 -11.07 9.75 5.05
C LYS A 13 -10.59 8.35 4.73
N LEU A 14 -11.19 7.74 3.71
CA LEU A 14 -10.71 6.48 3.15
C LEU A 14 -9.40 6.72 2.40
N ILE A 15 -8.45 5.83 2.60
CA ILE A 15 -7.27 5.74 1.75
C ILE A 15 -7.66 4.97 0.49
N THR A 16 -7.38 5.54 -0.66
CA THR A 16 -7.81 5.03 -1.97
C THR A 16 -6.72 4.25 -2.70
N ASP A 17 -5.46 4.45 -2.32
CA ASP A 17 -4.27 3.85 -2.94
C ASP A 17 -3.42 3.09 -1.90
N PHE A 18 -2.29 2.52 -2.30
CA PHE A 18 -1.32 1.93 -1.38
C PHE A 18 -0.81 2.96 -0.38
N LEU A 19 -0.61 2.52 0.86
CA LEU A 19 0.13 3.28 1.86
C LEU A 19 1.41 2.51 2.20
N ILE A 20 2.56 3.09 1.86
CA ILE A 20 3.87 2.51 2.10
C ILE A 20 4.53 3.22 3.29
N ILE A 21 4.95 2.47 4.29
CA ILE A 21 5.60 3.00 5.49
C ILE A 21 6.91 2.24 5.71
N LYS A 22 8.05 2.96 5.63
CA LYS A 22 9.37 2.42 5.97
C LYS A 22 9.71 2.74 7.43
N ARG A 23 10.11 1.71 8.18
CA ARG A 23 10.57 1.80 9.57
C ARG A 23 11.76 0.88 9.75
N GLU A 24 12.93 1.46 10.02
CA GLU A 24 14.18 0.71 10.16
C GLU A 24 14.40 -0.21 8.95
N ASN A 25 14.56 -1.52 9.18
CA ASN A 25 14.75 -2.55 8.15
C ASN A 25 13.43 -3.20 7.70
N THR A 26 12.28 -2.60 8.02
CA THR A 26 10.95 -3.12 7.68
C THR A 26 10.19 -2.17 6.76
N LEU A 27 9.50 -2.74 5.77
CA LEU A 27 8.61 -2.02 4.88
C LEU A 27 7.17 -2.55 5.04
N HIS A 28 6.26 -1.67 5.46
CA HIS A 28 4.84 -1.98 5.57
C HIS A 28 4.11 -1.47 4.32
N ILE A 29 3.29 -2.32 3.72
CA ILE A 29 2.44 -1.98 2.59
C ILE A 29 0.99 -2.24 3.00
N LEU A 30 0.17 -1.19 3.01
CA LEU A 30 -1.22 -1.22 3.47
C LEU A 30 -2.19 -0.89 2.33
N ASN A 31 -3.47 -1.22 2.53
CA ASN A 31 -4.57 -0.93 1.60
C ASN A 31 -4.41 -1.57 0.19
N THR A 32 -3.85 -2.79 0.13
CA THR A 32 -3.50 -3.49 -1.11
C THR A 32 -4.68 -4.09 -1.88
N ILE A 33 -5.91 -3.94 -1.39
CA ILE A 33 -7.08 -4.63 -1.94
C ILE A 33 -7.44 -4.22 -3.37
N SER A 34 -7.02 -3.03 -3.78
CA SER A 34 -7.09 -2.57 -5.17
C SER A 34 -6.22 -1.32 -5.30
N PRO A 35 -5.29 -1.25 -6.27
CA PRO A 35 -5.14 -2.13 -7.44
C PRO A 35 -4.23 -3.37 -7.24
N GLY A 36 -3.86 -3.74 -6.00
CA GLY A 36 -2.82 -4.73 -5.71
C GLY A 36 -2.87 -6.04 -6.51
N PHE A 37 -4.06 -6.58 -6.78
CA PHE A 37 -4.17 -7.80 -7.60
C PHE A 37 -3.84 -7.54 -9.08
N THR A 38 -4.42 -6.51 -9.69
CA THR A 38 -4.21 -6.18 -11.11
C THR A 38 -2.84 -5.55 -11.37
N SER A 39 -2.23 -4.90 -10.38
CA SER A 39 -0.95 -4.18 -10.52
C SER A 39 0.23 -4.87 -9.83
N ALA A 40 0.10 -6.14 -9.41
CA ALA A 40 1.05 -6.79 -8.51
C ALA A 40 2.51 -6.71 -8.98
N PHE A 41 2.80 -7.06 -10.24
CA PHE A 41 4.17 -7.07 -10.75
C PHE A 41 4.77 -5.67 -10.92
N ALA A 42 3.99 -4.73 -11.49
CA ALA A 42 4.44 -3.35 -11.65
C ALA A 42 4.70 -2.70 -10.28
N PHE A 43 3.80 -2.94 -9.32
CA PHE A 43 3.94 -2.43 -7.97
C PHE A 43 5.12 -3.06 -7.22
N ALA A 44 5.35 -4.37 -7.35
CA ALA A 44 6.52 -5.04 -6.75
C ALA A 44 7.84 -4.46 -7.28
N LYS A 45 7.94 -4.23 -8.60
CA LYS A 45 9.11 -3.58 -9.20
C LYS A 45 9.33 -2.18 -8.63
N TYR A 46 8.28 -1.36 -8.57
CA TYR A 46 8.33 -0.03 -7.97
C TYR A 46 8.81 -0.06 -6.52
N VAL A 47 8.30 -1.00 -5.72
CA VAL A 47 8.68 -1.16 -4.32
C VAL A 47 10.17 -1.48 -4.17
N VAL A 48 10.67 -2.45 -4.93
CA VAL A 48 12.09 -2.85 -4.88
C VAL A 48 12.99 -1.69 -5.28
N ASP A 49 12.67 -1.03 -6.41
CA ASP A 49 13.49 0.05 -6.95
C ASP A 49 13.48 1.31 -6.06
N SER A 50 12.39 1.55 -5.31
CA SER A 50 12.21 2.79 -4.56
C SER A 50 12.54 2.68 -3.06
N TYR A 51 12.45 1.49 -2.46
CA TYR A 51 12.53 1.32 -1.00
C TYR A 51 13.54 0.26 -0.53
N VAL A 52 13.94 -0.68 -1.39
CA VAL A 52 14.77 -1.84 -1.02
C VAL A 52 16.20 -1.72 -1.53
N LYS A 53 16.40 -1.24 -2.76
CA LYS A 53 17.73 -0.83 -3.25
C LYS A 53 18.27 0.33 -2.42
#